data_AF-A0A139CV55-F1
#
_entry.id   AF-A0A139CV55-F1
#
_cell.length_a   1.000
_cell.length_b   1.000
_cell.length_c   1.000
_cell.angle_alpha   90.00
_cell.angle_beta   90.00
_cell.angle_gamma   90.00
#
_symmetry.space_group_name_H-M   'P 1'
#
loop_
_entity.id
_entity.type
_entity.pdbx_description
1 polymer ?
#
loop_
_entity_poly.entity_id
_entity_poly.type
_entity_poly.pdbx_seq_one_letter_code
_entity_poly.pdbx_strand_id
1 'polypeptide(L)'
;MIDRKEIIEIIEDYDTDKLKIGAVASHSALDIFDGAVEEDFRTLAVCQEGREKTYTDYFKSQRDASGQITRGIVDESVCLKKFNEVIRPENQQRLVDDNVLFIPNRSFTSYCGIDDVENKFKVPLVGSRNMLRSEERGLEKDYYWLLEKAGLPFPERIEDPQDIDELVMVKLPHAVKKLERGFFTAGTYEEYQEKSQSLLKQGVITEEALKEARIERYIIGPVFNLDMFYSPIESEMNKLELLGVDWRFETSLDGHVRLPAPQQMNLAEHQLTPEYTVCGHNSATLRESLLEEAFRLCEKYVEAAKKYYDPGIIGPFCLQTCVDKDLNYYIYDVAPRVGGGTNVHMSVGHPYGNTLWRKPMSTGRRLAYEVRRAIETDQLDRIIT
;
A
#
# COMPACT_ATOMS: atom_id res chain seq x y z
N MET A 1 5.42 -20.20 -7.88
CA MET A 1 4.55 -19.08 -8.28
C MET A 1 3.70 -19.56 -9.44
N ILE A 2 2.43 -19.16 -9.49
CA ILE A 2 1.54 -19.40 -10.63
C ILE A 2 2.21 -18.84 -11.89
N ASP A 3 2.16 -19.60 -12.98
CA ASP A 3 2.69 -19.16 -14.27
C ASP A 3 1.73 -18.13 -14.86
N ARG A 4 2.27 -17.01 -15.35
CA ARG A 4 1.47 -15.96 -16.01
C ARG A 4 0.66 -16.51 -17.19
N LYS A 5 1.14 -17.55 -17.88
CA LYS A 5 0.38 -18.20 -18.95
C LYS A 5 -0.95 -18.76 -18.48
N GLU A 6 -0.98 -19.36 -17.29
CA GLU A 6 -2.21 -19.90 -16.70
C GLU A 6 -3.24 -18.80 -16.46
N ILE A 7 -2.79 -17.60 -16.08
CA ILE A 7 -3.65 -16.44 -15.89
C ILE A 7 -4.13 -15.85 -17.22
N ILE A 8 -3.29 -15.84 -18.24
CA ILE A 8 -3.66 -15.39 -19.60
C ILE A 8 -4.72 -16.31 -20.20
N GLU A 9 -4.58 -17.63 -20.07
CA GLU A 9 -5.58 -18.62 -20.52
C GLU A 9 -6.96 -18.36 -19.88
N ILE A 10 -6.99 -17.99 -18.59
CA ILE A 10 -8.26 -17.62 -17.92
C ILE A 10 -8.88 -16.36 -18.52
N ILE A 11 -8.06 -15.36 -18.89
CA ILE A 11 -8.53 -14.10 -19.47
C ILE A 11 -9.00 -14.24 -20.91
N GLU A 12 -8.45 -15.18 -21.68
CA GLU A 12 -8.92 -15.48 -23.04
C GLU A 12 -10.39 -15.93 -23.06
N ASP A 13 -10.87 -16.53 -21.96
CA ASP A 13 -12.26 -16.94 -21.77
C ASP A 13 -13.17 -15.83 -21.20
N TYR A 14 -12.63 -14.65 -20.84
CA TYR A 14 -13.42 -13.56 -20.27
C TYR A 14 -14.22 -12.81 -21.32
N ASP A 15 -15.46 -12.44 -20.97
CA ASP A 15 -16.25 -11.46 -21.69
C ASP A 15 -15.80 -10.04 -21.27
N THR A 16 -14.97 -9.41 -22.11
CA THR A 16 -14.39 -8.09 -21.82
C THR A 16 -15.42 -6.99 -21.62
N ASP A 17 -16.62 -7.13 -22.23
CA ASP A 17 -17.71 -6.16 -22.08
C ASP A 17 -18.41 -6.26 -20.72
N LYS A 18 -18.21 -7.37 -20.00
CA LYS A 18 -18.81 -7.65 -18.68
C LYS A 18 -17.79 -7.65 -17.54
N LEU A 19 -16.58 -7.18 -17.79
CA LEU A 19 -15.52 -7.13 -16.79
C LEU A 19 -15.97 -6.40 -15.51
N LYS A 20 -15.66 -7.03 -14.38
CA LYS A 20 -15.84 -6.46 -13.05
C LYS A 20 -14.50 -6.19 -12.42
N ILE A 21 -14.39 -5.07 -11.71
CA ILE A 21 -13.23 -4.78 -10.85
C ILE A 21 -13.51 -5.31 -9.45
N GLY A 22 -12.69 -6.25 -9.00
CA GLY A 22 -12.82 -6.88 -7.69
C GLY A 22 -11.67 -6.58 -6.75
N ALA A 23 -11.95 -6.52 -5.44
CA ALA A 23 -10.91 -6.41 -4.42
C ALA A 23 -11.38 -6.97 -3.07
N VAL A 24 -10.43 -7.32 -2.19
CA VAL A 24 -10.72 -7.50 -0.76
C VAL A 24 -11.25 -6.19 -0.21
N ALA A 25 -12.41 -6.22 0.44
CA ALA A 25 -13.15 -5.06 0.90
C ALA A 25 -12.53 -4.45 2.18
N SER A 26 -11.31 -3.91 2.05
CA SER A 26 -10.56 -3.24 3.12
C SER A 26 -9.42 -2.38 2.54
N HIS A 27 -8.68 -1.67 3.41
CA HIS A 27 -7.52 -0.84 3.08
C HIS A 27 -7.77 0.31 2.08
N SER A 28 -7.86 0.02 0.78
CA SER A 28 -8.03 0.99 -0.31
C SER A 28 -9.15 0.59 -1.28
N ALA A 29 -10.00 -0.37 -0.90
CA ALA A 29 -11.07 -0.86 -1.74
C ALA A 29 -12.08 0.23 -2.16
N LEU A 30 -12.34 1.24 -1.32
CA LEU A 30 -13.22 2.34 -1.69
C LEU A 30 -12.64 3.18 -2.83
N ASP A 31 -11.35 3.55 -2.80
CA ASP A 31 -10.68 4.27 -3.90
C ASP A 31 -10.68 3.41 -5.18
N ILE A 32 -10.38 2.12 -5.06
CA ILE A 32 -10.42 1.17 -6.18
C ILE A 32 -11.82 1.14 -6.83
N PHE A 33 -12.88 0.98 -6.04
CA PHE A 33 -14.24 0.84 -6.56
C PHE A 33 -14.80 2.15 -7.10
N ASP A 34 -14.52 3.27 -6.44
CA ASP A 34 -14.88 4.61 -6.93
C ASP A 34 -14.23 4.88 -8.30
N GLY A 35 -12.93 4.61 -8.41
CA GLY A 35 -12.19 4.72 -9.66
C GLY A 35 -12.69 3.79 -10.76
N ALA A 36 -13.09 2.56 -10.41
CA ALA A 36 -13.68 1.61 -11.36
C ALA A 36 -15.02 2.12 -11.91
N VAL A 37 -15.87 2.70 -11.05
CA VAL A 37 -17.15 3.28 -11.44
C VAL A 37 -16.95 4.52 -12.34
N GLU A 38 -15.96 5.36 -12.04
CA GLU A 38 -15.58 6.54 -12.85
C GLU A 38 -15.05 6.19 -14.25
N GLU A 39 -14.70 4.92 -14.49
CA GLU A 39 -14.27 4.37 -15.77
C GLU A 39 -15.27 3.31 -16.29
N ASP A 40 -16.51 3.37 -15.82
CA ASP A 40 -17.68 2.59 -16.24
C ASP A 40 -17.57 1.06 -16.05
N PHE A 41 -16.76 0.60 -15.11
CA PHE A 41 -16.75 -0.79 -14.69
C PHE A 41 -17.82 -1.08 -13.63
N ARG A 42 -18.24 -2.35 -13.59
CA ARG A 42 -18.96 -2.93 -12.45
C ARG A 42 -17.98 -3.34 -11.37
N THR A 43 -18.40 -3.34 -10.12
CA THR A 43 -17.50 -3.60 -8.97
C THR A 43 -17.95 -4.79 -8.13
N LEU A 44 -17.02 -5.58 -7.62
CA LEU A 44 -17.31 -6.69 -6.72
C LEU A 44 -16.44 -6.63 -5.45
N ALA A 45 -17.10 -6.50 -4.28
CA ALA A 45 -16.44 -6.47 -2.99
C ALA A 45 -16.34 -7.88 -2.36
N VAL A 46 -15.11 -8.36 -2.10
CA VAL A 46 -14.91 -9.56 -1.28
C VAL A 46 -14.87 -9.15 0.19
N CYS A 47 -16.00 -9.34 0.88
CA CYS A 47 -16.24 -8.93 2.25
C CYS A 47 -15.95 -10.06 3.26
N GLN A 48 -15.78 -9.67 4.52
CA GLN A 48 -15.74 -10.59 5.65
C GLN A 48 -16.90 -10.29 6.59
N GLU A 49 -17.56 -11.35 7.10
CA GLU A 49 -18.59 -11.25 8.13
C GLU A 49 -18.13 -10.41 9.35
N GLY A 50 -18.99 -9.50 9.78
CA GLY A 50 -18.73 -8.50 10.82
C GLY A 50 -18.04 -7.22 10.32
N ARG A 51 -17.61 -7.15 9.05
CA ARG A 51 -16.89 -6.02 8.45
C ARG A 51 -17.45 -5.60 7.08
N GLU A 52 -18.58 -6.18 6.67
CA GLU A 52 -19.17 -6.06 5.34
C GLU A 52 -20.00 -4.80 5.12
N LYS A 53 -20.61 -4.25 6.18
CA LYS A 53 -21.63 -3.19 6.08
C LYS A 53 -21.19 -1.93 5.35
N THR A 54 -19.90 -1.58 5.44
CA THR A 54 -19.32 -0.50 4.64
C THR A 54 -19.66 -0.69 3.17
N TYR A 55 -19.52 -1.90 2.64
CA TYR A 55 -19.67 -2.21 1.22
C TYR A 55 -21.08 -2.71 0.88
N THR A 56 -21.75 -3.44 1.77
CA THR A 56 -23.08 -4.02 1.51
C THR A 56 -24.23 -3.04 1.75
N ASP A 57 -24.01 -2.03 2.60
CA ASP A 57 -25.08 -1.13 3.05
C ASP A 57 -24.72 0.33 2.73
N TYR A 58 -23.61 0.84 3.27
CA TYR A 58 -23.29 2.27 3.23
C TYR A 58 -22.81 2.75 1.86
N PHE A 59 -22.02 1.93 1.15
CA PHE A 59 -21.48 2.23 -0.18
C PHE A 59 -22.07 1.35 -1.29
N LYS A 60 -23.14 0.61 -1.00
CA LYS A 60 -23.83 -0.20 -2.02
C LYS A 60 -24.33 0.68 -3.17
N SER A 61 -24.09 0.21 -4.39
CA SER A 61 -24.50 0.89 -5.60
C SER A 61 -26.00 0.83 -5.83
N GLN A 62 -26.53 1.94 -6.32
CA GLN A 62 -27.83 2.06 -6.95
C GLN A 62 -27.62 2.56 -8.37
N ARG A 63 -28.10 1.79 -9.35
CA ARG A 63 -28.04 2.12 -10.77
C ARG A 63 -29.44 2.39 -11.32
N ASP A 64 -29.55 3.26 -12.31
CA ASP A 64 -30.82 3.52 -12.98
C ASP A 64 -31.16 2.44 -14.04
N ALA A 65 -32.28 2.61 -14.75
CA ALA A 65 -32.72 1.67 -15.78
C ALA A 65 -31.78 1.56 -16.99
N SER A 66 -30.92 2.56 -17.23
CA SER A 66 -29.88 2.54 -18.26
C SER A 66 -28.60 1.86 -17.81
N GLY A 67 -28.47 1.57 -16.51
CA GLY A 67 -27.26 1.01 -15.91
C GLY A 67 -26.27 2.07 -15.43
N GLN A 68 -26.61 3.36 -15.49
CA GLN A 68 -25.77 4.44 -14.98
C GLN A 68 -25.79 4.43 -13.46
N ILE A 69 -24.64 4.68 -12.83
CA ILE A 69 -24.56 4.82 -11.37
C ILE A 69 -25.30 6.09 -10.91
N THR A 70 -26.07 5.99 -9.83
CA THR A 70 -26.76 7.15 -9.21
C THR A 70 -26.32 7.40 -7.78
N ARG A 71 -25.84 6.36 -7.08
CA ARG A 71 -25.35 6.42 -5.71
C ARG A 71 -24.52 5.19 -5.40
N GLY A 72 -23.50 5.34 -4.57
CA GLY A 72 -22.66 4.22 -4.12
C GLY A 72 -21.68 3.74 -5.18
N ILE A 73 -20.84 2.79 -4.80
CA ILE A 73 -19.71 2.32 -5.61
C ILE A 73 -19.51 0.80 -5.56
N VAL A 74 -20.37 0.06 -4.85
CA VAL A 74 -20.30 -1.41 -4.74
C VAL A 74 -21.55 -2.04 -5.37
N ASP A 75 -21.43 -2.51 -6.62
CA ASP A 75 -22.51 -3.25 -7.32
C ASP A 75 -22.81 -4.61 -6.67
N GLU A 76 -21.78 -5.41 -6.40
CA GLU A 76 -21.92 -6.77 -5.89
C GLU A 76 -20.98 -7.03 -4.72
N SER A 77 -21.34 -8.02 -3.89
CA SER A 77 -20.51 -8.42 -2.75
C SER A 77 -20.54 -9.92 -2.52
N VAL A 78 -19.38 -10.49 -2.19
CA VAL A 78 -19.21 -11.87 -1.72
C VAL A 78 -18.83 -11.80 -0.25
N CYS A 79 -19.73 -12.17 0.66
CA CYS A 79 -19.44 -12.20 2.09
C CYS A 79 -18.90 -13.56 2.50
N LEU A 80 -17.64 -13.60 2.95
CA LEU A 80 -16.95 -14.79 3.43
C LEU A 80 -16.84 -14.78 4.96
N LYS A 81 -16.64 -15.94 5.58
CA LYS A 81 -16.41 -15.99 7.04
C LYS A 81 -15.10 -15.32 7.43
N LYS A 82 -14.09 -15.50 6.58
CA LYS A 82 -12.76 -14.88 6.70
C LYS A 82 -12.26 -14.49 5.32
N PHE A 83 -11.51 -13.38 5.23
CA PHE A 83 -10.95 -12.93 3.97
C PHE A 83 -10.08 -13.99 3.27
N ASN A 84 -9.35 -14.82 4.03
CA ASN A 84 -8.49 -15.86 3.47
C ASN A 84 -9.27 -16.99 2.77
N GLU A 85 -10.58 -17.09 2.95
CA GLU A 85 -11.40 -18.06 2.23
C GLU A 85 -11.49 -17.73 0.73
N VAL A 86 -11.12 -16.51 0.31
CA VAL A 86 -11.05 -16.14 -1.12
C VAL A 86 -10.05 -17.01 -1.90
N ILE A 87 -9.07 -17.60 -1.21
CA ILE A 87 -8.10 -18.54 -1.79
C ILE A 87 -8.74 -19.91 -2.08
N ARG A 88 -9.94 -20.22 -1.59
CA ARG A 88 -10.56 -21.52 -1.86
C ARG A 88 -11.03 -21.63 -3.31
N PRO A 89 -10.83 -22.79 -3.99
CA PRO A 89 -11.17 -22.96 -5.40
C PRO A 89 -12.60 -22.55 -5.76
N GLU A 90 -13.58 -22.86 -4.93
CA GLU A 90 -14.99 -22.52 -5.17
C GLU A 90 -15.25 -21.01 -5.17
N ASN A 91 -14.54 -20.26 -4.32
CA ASN A 91 -14.66 -18.80 -4.26
C ASN A 91 -13.92 -18.15 -5.42
N GLN A 92 -12.78 -18.69 -5.82
CA GLN A 92 -12.06 -18.23 -7.00
C GLN A 92 -12.84 -18.48 -8.28
N GLN A 93 -13.42 -19.67 -8.43
CA GLN A 93 -14.23 -20.01 -9.60
C GLN A 93 -15.38 -19.04 -9.78
N ARG A 94 -16.07 -18.68 -8.68
CA ARG A 94 -17.11 -17.66 -8.72
C ARG A 94 -16.60 -16.31 -9.26
N LEU A 95 -15.42 -15.87 -8.85
CA LEU A 95 -14.83 -14.62 -9.36
C LEU A 95 -14.45 -14.71 -10.84
N VAL A 96 -13.95 -15.87 -11.26
CA VAL A 96 -13.61 -16.16 -12.66
C VAL A 96 -14.86 -16.17 -13.54
N ASP A 97 -15.91 -16.87 -13.13
CA ASP A 97 -17.20 -16.93 -13.84
C ASP A 97 -17.86 -15.54 -13.96
N ASP A 98 -17.58 -14.65 -13.01
CA ASP A 98 -18.04 -13.26 -12.97
C ASP A 98 -17.14 -12.28 -13.75
N ASN A 99 -16.13 -12.76 -14.48
CA ASN A 99 -15.17 -11.95 -15.25
C ASN A 99 -14.45 -10.90 -14.39
N VAL A 100 -14.03 -11.28 -13.18
CA VAL A 100 -13.42 -10.35 -12.21
C VAL A 100 -11.93 -10.18 -12.48
N LEU A 101 -11.51 -8.94 -12.73
CA LEU A 101 -10.12 -8.50 -12.58
C LEU A 101 -9.87 -8.06 -11.14
N PHE A 102 -8.97 -8.75 -10.46
CA PHE A 102 -8.72 -8.55 -9.04
C PHE A 102 -7.60 -7.55 -8.78
N ILE A 103 -7.85 -6.53 -7.97
CA ILE A 103 -6.86 -5.52 -7.61
C ILE A 103 -6.32 -5.81 -6.19
N PRO A 104 -5.01 -6.05 -6.03
CA PRO A 104 -4.44 -6.36 -4.73
C PRO A 104 -4.30 -5.10 -3.87
N ASN A 105 -4.76 -5.18 -2.63
CA ASN A 105 -4.46 -4.20 -1.58
C ASN A 105 -3.75 -4.89 -0.39
N ARG A 106 -3.28 -4.13 0.60
CA ARG A 106 -2.53 -4.70 1.75
C ARG A 106 -3.31 -5.76 2.52
N SER A 107 -4.62 -5.58 2.64
CA SER A 107 -5.45 -6.52 3.38
C SER A 107 -5.54 -7.87 2.69
N PHE A 108 -5.51 -7.90 1.36
CA PHE A 108 -5.46 -9.16 0.62
C PHE A 108 -4.23 -9.98 1.00
N THR A 109 -3.02 -9.41 0.89
CA THR A 109 -1.78 -10.12 1.22
C THR A 109 -1.65 -10.44 2.70
N SER A 110 -2.05 -9.52 3.58
CA SER A 110 -1.95 -9.72 5.04
C SER A 110 -2.89 -10.80 5.56
N TYR A 111 -4.12 -10.89 5.04
CA TYR A 111 -5.09 -11.88 5.52
C TYR A 111 -4.97 -13.23 4.81
N CYS A 112 -4.62 -13.26 3.53
CA CYS A 112 -4.50 -14.51 2.77
C CYS A 112 -3.12 -15.17 2.90
N GLY A 113 -2.08 -14.39 3.22
CA GLY A 113 -0.69 -14.84 3.24
C GLY A 113 -0.08 -14.80 1.83
N ILE A 114 1.13 -14.28 1.73
CA ILE A 114 1.79 -14.05 0.43
C ILE A 114 2.02 -15.34 -0.36
N ASP A 115 2.34 -16.45 0.31
CA ASP A 115 2.57 -17.73 -0.36
C ASP A 115 1.32 -18.25 -1.06
N ASP A 116 0.15 -18.05 -0.45
CA ASP A 116 -1.13 -18.45 -1.01
C ASP A 116 -1.53 -17.53 -2.17
N VAL A 117 -1.26 -16.23 -2.06
CA VAL A 117 -1.44 -15.26 -3.16
C VAL A 117 -0.59 -15.63 -4.37
N GLU A 118 0.68 -15.98 -4.17
CA GLU A 118 1.60 -16.30 -5.27
C GLU A 118 1.35 -17.66 -5.91
N ASN A 119 0.85 -18.64 -5.16
CA ASN A 119 0.84 -20.04 -5.59
C ASN A 119 -0.55 -20.65 -5.74
N LYS A 120 -1.61 -20.03 -5.20
CA LYS A 120 -2.96 -20.62 -5.17
C LYS A 120 -4.05 -19.74 -5.74
N PHE A 121 -3.90 -18.42 -5.75
CA PHE A 121 -4.94 -17.50 -6.21
C PHE A 121 -4.89 -17.29 -7.73
N LYS A 122 -5.69 -18.04 -8.50
CA LYS A 122 -5.70 -18.04 -9.97
C LYS A 122 -6.62 -16.99 -10.61
N VAL A 123 -7.33 -16.20 -9.82
CA VAL A 123 -8.09 -15.06 -10.37
C VAL A 123 -7.08 -14.06 -10.95
N PRO A 124 -7.29 -13.53 -12.18
CA PRO A 124 -6.39 -12.58 -12.81
C PRO A 124 -6.18 -11.34 -11.94
N LEU A 125 -4.92 -11.07 -11.60
CA LEU A 125 -4.54 -10.00 -10.69
C LEU A 125 -3.95 -8.84 -11.50
N VAL A 126 -4.54 -7.65 -11.40
CA VAL A 126 -4.03 -6.45 -12.06
C VAL A 126 -2.85 -5.90 -11.26
N GLY A 127 -1.67 -5.86 -11.87
CA GLY A 127 -0.40 -5.55 -11.22
C GLY A 127 0.54 -6.75 -11.17
N SER A 128 1.63 -6.62 -10.42
CA SER A 128 2.68 -7.63 -10.35
C SER A 128 2.58 -8.47 -9.08
N ARG A 129 2.11 -9.71 -9.21
CA ARG A 129 1.93 -10.67 -8.12
C ARG A 129 3.21 -10.95 -7.34
N ASN A 130 4.33 -11.11 -8.05
CA ASN A 130 5.65 -11.37 -7.44
C ASN A 130 6.18 -10.19 -6.61
N MET A 131 5.83 -8.96 -6.98
CA MET A 131 6.27 -7.76 -6.28
C MET A 131 5.61 -7.64 -4.92
N LEU A 132 4.41 -8.19 -4.72
CA LEU A 132 3.69 -8.15 -3.44
C LEU A 132 4.53 -8.73 -2.28
N ARG A 133 5.42 -9.70 -2.57
CA ARG A 133 6.33 -10.29 -1.58
C ARG A 133 7.40 -9.33 -1.09
N SER A 134 7.82 -8.35 -1.89
CA SER A 134 8.82 -7.36 -1.46
C SER A 134 8.35 -6.55 -0.24
N GLU A 135 7.03 -6.46 -0.02
CA GLU A 135 6.44 -5.80 1.15
C GLU A 135 6.48 -6.67 2.42
N GLU A 136 6.68 -7.98 2.29
CA GLU A 136 6.81 -8.90 3.42
C GLU A 136 8.25 -8.88 3.95
N ARG A 137 8.42 -8.20 5.09
CA ARG A 137 9.73 -7.91 5.68
C ARG A 137 10.30 -9.10 6.42
N GLY A 138 11.63 -9.22 6.40
CA GLY A 138 12.34 -10.37 6.98
C GLY A 138 12.49 -11.55 6.02
N LEU A 139 11.96 -11.44 4.81
CA LEU A 139 12.30 -12.33 3.70
C LEU A 139 13.62 -11.90 3.05
N GLU A 140 14.34 -12.84 2.44
CA GLU A 140 15.66 -12.60 1.81
C GLU A 140 15.64 -11.46 0.78
N LYS A 141 14.52 -11.31 0.06
CA LYS A 141 14.28 -10.25 -0.89
C LYS A 141 13.04 -9.47 -0.45
N ASP A 142 13.19 -8.65 0.58
CA ASP A 142 12.22 -7.62 0.93
C ASP A 142 12.59 -6.30 0.25
N TYR A 143 11.84 -5.23 0.55
CA TYR A 143 12.11 -3.93 -0.05
C TYR A 143 13.48 -3.38 0.36
N TYR A 144 14.00 -3.63 1.56
CA TYR A 144 15.33 -3.13 1.94
C TYR A 144 16.40 -3.74 1.05
N TRP A 145 16.30 -5.05 0.80
CA TRP A 145 17.18 -5.72 -0.16
C TRP A 145 17.10 -5.07 -1.55
N LEU A 146 15.89 -4.77 -2.02
CA LEU A 146 15.71 -4.15 -3.34
C LEU A 146 16.29 -2.72 -3.39
N LEU A 147 16.07 -1.91 -2.34
CA LEU A 147 16.63 -0.56 -2.21
C LEU A 147 18.17 -0.62 -2.19
N GLU A 148 18.76 -1.56 -1.46
CA GLU A 148 20.21 -1.77 -1.43
C GLU A 148 20.76 -2.13 -2.81
N LYS A 149 20.12 -3.08 -3.52
CA LYS A 149 20.53 -3.46 -4.88
C LYS A 149 20.38 -2.31 -5.89
N ALA A 150 19.43 -1.40 -5.66
CA ALA A 150 19.20 -0.24 -6.49
C ALA A 150 20.11 0.97 -6.15
N GLY A 151 20.85 0.90 -5.04
CA GLY A 151 21.60 2.05 -4.52
C GLY A 151 20.69 3.23 -4.15
N LEU A 152 19.49 2.92 -3.65
CA LEU A 152 18.51 3.91 -3.21
C LEU A 152 18.73 4.28 -1.73
N PRO A 153 18.52 5.55 -1.35
CA PRO A 153 18.75 5.99 0.01
C PRO A 153 17.62 5.50 0.94
N PHE A 154 18.00 4.90 2.06
CA PHE A 154 17.11 4.55 3.16
C PHE A 154 17.84 4.81 4.50
N PRO A 155 17.11 4.94 5.63
CA PRO A 155 17.75 5.16 6.93
C PRO A 155 18.79 4.09 7.26
N GLU A 156 19.98 4.53 7.66
CA GLU A 156 21.10 3.64 8.00
C GLU A 156 20.72 2.73 9.17
N ARG A 157 21.09 1.45 9.06
CA ARG A 157 20.86 0.46 10.09
C ARG A 157 21.99 0.49 11.11
N ILE A 158 21.64 0.40 12.39
CA ILE A 158 22.56 0.22 13.50
C ILE A 158 22.44 -1.24 13.96
N GLU A 159 23.56 -1.96 13.98
CA GLU A 159 23.59 -3.40 14.27
C GLU A 159 23.63 -3.69 15.78
N ASP A 160 24.39 -2.93 16.57
CA ASP A 160 24.43 -3.04 18.03
C ASP A 160 23.75 -1.81 18.67
N PRO A 161 22.74 -1.98 19.54
CA PRO A 161 22.16 -0.87 20.30
C PRO A 161 23.19 -0.07 21.12
N GLN A 162 24.36 -0.65 21.45
CA GLN A 162 25.43 0.08 22.13
C GLN A 162 26.09 1.15 21.27
N ASP A 163 25.96 1.06 19.95
CA ASP A 163 26.49 2.03 18.99
C ASP A 163 25.54 3.22 18.76
N ILE A 164 24.42 3.32 19.52
CA ILE A 164 23.50 4.46 19.44
C ILE A 164 24.20 5.73 19.96
N ASP A 165 24.53 6.64 19.05
CA ASP A 165 25.14 7.95 19.31
C ASP A 165 24.28 9.14 18.83
N GLU A 166 23.18 8.87 18.13
CA GLU A 166 22.18 9.84 17.70
C GLU A 166 20.74 9.30 17.81
N LEU A 167 19.74 10.09 17.43
CA LEU A 167 18.34 9.68 17.51
C LEU A 167 18.07 8.51 16.54
N VAL A 168 17.52 7.43 17.06
CA VAL A 168 17.14 6.23 16.30
C VAL A 168 15.65 5.95 16.41
N MET A 169 15.14 5.23 15.41
CA MET A 169 13.85 4.57 15.44
C MET A 169 14.07 3.06 15.58
N VAL A 170 13.51 2.46 16.63
CA VAL A 170 13.49 1.02 16.82
C VAL A 170 12.16 0.48 16.32
N LYS A 171 12.21 -0.40 15.32
CA LYS A 171 11.05 -0.99 14.63
C LYS A 171 10.95 -2.47 14.99
N LEU A 172 9.81 -2.90 15.51
CA LEU A 172 9.58 -4.29 15.89
C LEU A 172 8.09 -4.69 15.84
N PRO A 173 7.76 -5.99 15.77
CA PRO A 173 6.37 -6.45 15.86
C PRO A 173 5.72 -6.09 17.20
N HIS A 174 4.45 -5.70 17.18
CA HIS A 174 3.65 -5.54 18.41
C HIS A 174 3.13 -6.92 18.87
N ALA A 175 3.26 -7.22 20.17
CA ALA A 175 2.85 -8.50 20.76
C ALA A 175 1.35 -8.83 20.59
N VAL A 176 0.47 -7.82 20.66
CA VAL A 176 -1.00 -8.00 20.60
C VAL A 176 -1.53 -7.64 19.22
N LYS A 177 -1.20 -6.44 18.73
CA LYS A 177 -1.65 -5.93 17.43
C LYS A 177 -0.76 -6.47 16.33
N LYS A 178 -0.91 -7.76 15.98
CA LYS A 178 -0.01 -8.46 15.04
C LYS A 178 0.15 -7.81 13.65
N LEU A 179 -0.82 -6.98 13.23
CA LEU A 179 -0.76 -6.23 11.98
C LEU A 179 -0.10 -4.85 12.12
N GLU A 180 0.02 -4.36 13.34
CA GLU A 180 0.65 -3.11 13.69
C GLU A 180 2.08 -3.36 14.17
N ARG A 181 2.88 -2.30 14.16
CA ARG A 181 4.26 -2.32 14.64
C ARG A 181 4.38 -1.60 15.97
N GLY A 182 5.24 -2.15 16.82
CA GLY A 182 5.83 -1.41 17.92
C GLY A 182 6.91 -0.48 17.36
N PHE A 183 6.89 0.76 17.85
CA PHE A 183 7.92 1.74 17.56
C PHE A 183 8.29 2.45 18.85
N PHE A 184 9.58 2.69 19.04
CA PHE A 184 10.04 3.66 20.02
C PHE A 184 11.32 4.30 19.53
N THR A 185 11.57 5.52 20.00
CA THR A 185 12.81 6.25 19.71
C THR A 185 13.79 6.10 20.86
N ALA A 186 15.08 6.22 20.58
CA ALA A 186 16.12 6.35 21.59
C ALA A 186 17.25 7.23 21.04
N GLY A 187 17.88 8.05 21.87
CA GLY A 187 19.08 8.82 21.52
C GLY A 187 20.35 8.27 22.16
N THR A 188 20.24 7.29 23.06
CA THR A 188 21.35 6.61 23.73
C THR A 188 21.03 5.14 23.99
N TYR A 189 22.06 4.34 24.28
CA TYR A 189 21.89 2.96 24.74
C TYR A 189 21.10 2.85 26.05
N GLU A 190 21.28 3.78 26.98
CA GLU A 190 20.54 3.81 28.25
C GLU A 190 19.05 4.01 28.01
N GLU A 191 18.68 4.99 27.19
CA GLU A 191 17.28 5.24 26.82
C GLU A 191 16.65 4.05 26.10
N TYR A 192 17.42 3.38 25.23
CA TYR A 192 17.01 2.13 24.59
C TYR A 192 16.69 1.04 25.62
N GLN A 193 17.55 0.83 26.62
CA GLN A 193 17.33 -0.16 27.68
C GLN A 193 16.11 0.19 28.53
N GLU A 194 15.96 1.44 28.96
CA GLU A 194 14.83 1.88 29.77
C GLU A 194 13.48 1.68 29.06
N LYS A 195 13.38 2.16 27.82
CA LYS A 195 12.14 2.05 27.03
C LYS A 195 11.81 0.61 26.68
N SER A 196 12.79 -0.18 26.25
CA SER A 196 12.55 -1.60 25.93
C SER A 196 12.06 -2.39 27.14
N GLN A 197 12.67 -2.18 28.33
CA GLN A 197 12.21 -2.82 29.56
C GLN A 197 10.80 -2.38 29.98
N SER A 198 10.46 -1.09 29.84
CA SER A 198 9.10 -0.61 30.13
C SER A 198 8.07 -1.26 29.18
N LEU A 199 8.35 -1.29 27.87
CA LEU A 199 7.46 -1.91 26.88
C LEU A 199 7.29 -3.42 27.08
N LEU A 200 8.36 -4.12 27.49
CA LEU A 200 8.30 -5.55 27.86
C LEU A 200 7.40 -5.77 29.09
N LYS A 201 7.55 -4.95 30.14
CA LYS A 201 6.71 -5.03 31.35
C LYS A 201 5.24 -4.76 31.05
N GLN A 202 4.96 -3.85 30.13
CA GLN A 202 3.61 -3.51 29.67
C GLN A 202 3.02 -4.56 28.71
N GLY A 203 3.81 -5.55 28.25
CA GLY A 203 3.37 -6.56 27.29
C GLY A 203 3.11 -6.00 25.89
N VAL A 204 3.69 -4.85 25.54
CA VAL A 204 3.57 -4.24 24.21
C VAL A 204 4.45 -4.99 23.21
N ILE A 205 5.64 -5.41 23.63
CA ILE A 205 6.63 -6.14 22.83
C ILE A 205 7.05 -7.43 23.55
N THR A 206 7.72 -8.35 22.85
CA THR A 206 8.30 -9.58 23.43
C THR A 206 9.82 -9.56 23.33
N GLU A 207 10.51 -10.40 24.11
CA GLU A 207 11.98 -10.51 24.04
C GLU A 207 12.46 -10.99 22.66
N GLU A 208 11.70 -11.88 22.02
CA GLU A 208 11.99 -12.37 20.67
C GLU A 208 11.87 -11.24 19.65
N ALA A 209 10.78 -10.47 19.70
CA ALA A 209 10.56 -9.33 18.83
C ALA A 209 11.64 -8.25 19.02
N LEU A 210 12.13 -8.06 20.24
CA LEU A 210 13.21 -7.12 20.54
C LEU A 210 14.57 -7.58 19.98
N LYS A 211 14.87 -8.88 20.03
CA LYS A 211 16.11 -9.45 19.44
C LYS A 211 16.13 -9.32 17.91
N GLU A 212 14.97 -9.36 17.29
CA GLU A 212 14.80 -9.18 15.84
C GLU A 212 14.51 -7.72 15.45
N ALA A 213 14.54 -6.79 16.42
CA ALA A 213 14.24 -5.40 16.17
C ALA A 213 15.23 -4.78 15.18
N ARG A 214 14.70 -3.93 14.30
CA ARG A 214 15.52 -3.15 13.39
C ARG A 214 15.71 -1.76 13.96
N ILE A 215 16.97 -1.40 14.21
CA ILE A 215 17.36 -0.07 14.70
C ILE A 215 17.86 0.73 13.51
N GLU A 216 17.27 1.89 13.29
CA GLU A 216 17.64 2.76 12.18
C GLU A 216 17.82 4.19 12.64
N ARG A 217 18.72 4.92 12.00
CA ARG A 217 18.85 6.36 12.21
C ARG A 217 17.51 7.06 11.97
N TYR A 218 17.10 7.91 12.90
CA TYR A 218 15.88 8.70 12.76
C TYR A 218 16.13 9.90 11.84
N ILE A 219 15.42 9.96 10.71
CA ILE A 219 15.50 11.11 9.80
C ILE A 219 14.54 12.19 10.27
N ILE A 220 15.09 13.32 10.75
CA ILE A 220 14.31 14.47 11.20
C ILE A 220 13.89 15.30 9.97
N GLY A 221 12.62 15.17 9.58
CA GLY A 221 12.08 15.89 8.43
C GLY A 221 10.62 15.55 8.13
N PRO A 222 9.96 16.28 7.22
CA PRO A 222 8.62 15.94 6.77
C PRO A 222 8.59 14.58 6.04
N VAL A 223 7.48 13.89 6.19
CA VAL A 223 7.17 12.65 5.48
C VAL A 223 6.40 12.99 4.20
N PHE A 224 6.82 12.37 3.09
CA PHE A 224 6.13 12.43 1.81
C PHE A 224 6.03 11.01 1.23
N ASN A 225 4.80 10.53 1.08
CA ASN A 225 4.49 9.29 0.38
C ASN A 225 4.29 9.63 -1.10
N LEU A 226 5.16 9.15 -1.97
CA LEU A 226 5.11 9.43 -3.40
C LEU A 226 4.20 8.39 -4.08
N ASP A 227 2.96 8.78 -4.40
CA ASP A 227 2.01 7.90 -5.08
C ASP A 227 2.30 7.89 -6.58
N MET A 228 3.00 6.84 -7.02
CA MET A 228 3.46 6.66 -8.39
C MET A 228 2.59 5.66 -9.14
N PHE A 229 2.62 5.76 -10.46
CA PHE A 229 2.03 4.78 -11.37
C PHE A 229 3.01 4.45 -12.49
N TYR A 230 3.18 3.17 -12.80
CA TYR A 230 3.97 2.72 -13.94
C TYR A 230 3.08 1.99 -14.94
N SER A 231 2.95 2.56 -16.14
CA SER A 231 2.15 2.01 -17.24
C SER A 231 3.01 1.17 -18.18
N PRO A 232 2.87 -0.18 -18.20
CA PRO A 232 3.62 -0.98 -19.17
C PRO A 232 3.12 -0.75 -20.60
N ILE A 233 1.84 -0.40 -20.78
CA ILE A 233 1.18 -0.22 -22.09
C ILE A 233 1.40 1.17 -22.71
N GLU A 234 1.84 2.15 -21.93
CA GLU A 234 2.19 3.47 -22.46
C GLU A 234 3.30 3.36 -23.52
N SER A 235 3.08 4.02 -24.66
CA SER A 235 3.91 3.91 -25.86
C SER A 235 4.33 5.25 -26.47
N GLU A 236 3.67 6.35 -26.09
CA GLU A 236 3.93 7.69 -26.62
C GLU A 236 4.66 8.57 -25.59
N MET A 237 4.26 8.51 -24.32
CA MET A 237 4.78 9.34 -23.25
C MET A 237 5.66 8.54 -22.27
N ASN A 238 6.17 9.22 -21.22
CA ASN A 238 6.88 8.53 -20.15
C ASN A 238 5.91 7.58 -19.42
N LYS A 239 6.38 6.35 -19.17
CA LYS A 239 5.61 5.30 -18.51
C LYS A 239 5.41 5.53 -17.01
N LEU A 240 6.27 6.35 -16.42
CA LEU A 240 6.25 6.66 -15.00
C LEU A 240 5.51 7.98 -14.76
N GLU A 241 4.51 7.93 -13.88
CA GLU A 241 3.67 9.05 -13.51
C GLU A 241 3.73 9.26 -11.99
N LEU A 242 3.94 10.50 -11.55
CA LEU A 242 3.61 10.90 -10.18
C LEU A 242 2.13 11.30 -10.18
N LEU A 243 1.30 10.57 -9.44
CA LEU A 243 -0.11 10.92 -9.29
C LEU A 243 -0.25 11.96 -8.20
N GLY A 244 0.24 11.68 -6.99
CA GLY A 244 0.05 12.52 -5.82
C GLY A 244 1.06 12.30 -4.73
N VAL A 245 0.88 13.05 -3.65
CA VAL A 245 1.67 12.90 -2.44
C VAL A 245 0.74 12.95 -1.24
N ASP A 246 0.86 11.97 -0.36
CA ASP A 246 0.15 11.94 0.92
C ASP A 246 1.13 11.87 2.10
N TRP A 247 0.57 12.04 3.30
CA TRP A 247 1.23 11.70 4.55
C TRP A 247 0.21 11.15 5.56
N ARG A 248 0.69 10.47 6.59
CA ARG A 248 -0.14 9.70 7.53
C ARG A 248 -0.53 10.51 8.75
N PHE A 249 -1.77 10.32 9.20
CA PHE A 249 -2.16 10.59 10.58
C PHE A 249 -1.97 9.34 11.42
N GLU A 250 -1.29 9.49 12.55
CA GLU A 250 -0.83 8.40 13.40
C GLU A 250 -1.33 8.60 14.84
N THR A 251 -2.03 7.59 15.35
CA THR A 251 -2.50 7.54 16.74
C THR A 251 -1.62 6.60 17.54
N SER A 252 -1.13 6.98 18.73
CA SER A 252 -1.42 8.20 19.49
C SER A 252 -0.48 9.38 19.24
N LEU A 253 0.53 9.25 18.37
CA LEU A 253 1.56 10.28 18.11
C LEU A 253 0.99 11.68 17.86
N ASP A 254 0.05 11.83 16.93
CA ASP A 254 -0.54 13.13 16.58
C ASP A 254 -1.36 13.76 17.71
N GLY A 255 -1.77 12.94 18.69
CA GLY A 255 -2.36 13.42 19.94
C GLY A 255 -1.31 13.97 20.90
N HIS A 256 -0.16 13.29 21.02
CA HIS A 256 0.94 13.68 21.92
C HIS A 256 1.52 15.04 21.52
N VAL A 257 1.78 15.25 20.23
CA VAL A 257 2.38 16.48 19.71
C VAL A 257 1.49 17.72 19.89
N ARG A 258 0.21 17.54 20.24
CA ARG A 258 -0.73 18.64 20.56
C ARG A 258 -0.69 19.07 22.02
N LEU A 259 -0.07 18.29 22.90
CA LEU A 259 0.09 18.62 24.31
C LEU A 259 1.27 19.60 24.50
N PRO A 260 1.17 20.61 25.38
CA PRO A 260 2.33 21.41 25.77
C PRO A 260 3.44 20.51 26.35
N ALA A 261 4.70 20.84 26.08
CA ALA A 261 5.84 20.04 26.55
C ALA A 261 5.82 19.74 28.06
N PRO A 262 5.46 20.68 28.97
CA PRO A 262 5.32 20.36 30.39
C PRO A 262 4.29 19.27 30.70
N GLN A 263 3.22 19.15 29.92
CA GLN A 263 2.22 18.09 30.11
C GLN A 263 2.72 16.75 29.56
N GLN A 264 3.45 16.75 28.43
CA GLN A 264 4.04 15.53 27.88
C GLN A 264 4.99 14.87 28.88
N MET A 265 5.81 15.66 29.58
CA MET A 265 6.73 15.17 30.62
C MET A 265 6.04 14.61 31.88
N ASN A 266 4.75 14.89 32.08
CA ASN A 266 3.96 14.48 33.24
C ASN A 266 2.94 13.39 32.91
N LEU A 267 3.01 12.78 31.73
CA LEU A 267 2.16 11.64 31.37
C LEU A 267 2.50 10.43 32.24
N ALA A 268 1.48 9.62 32.55
CA ALA A 268 1.70 8.34 33.22
C ALA A 268 2.55 7.42 32.32
N GLU A 269 3.28 6.46 32.90
CA GLU A 269 4.21 5.58 32.16
C GLU A 269 3.56 4.88 30.95
N HIS A 270 2.33 4.38 31.12
CA HIS A 270 1.54 3.71 30.08
C HIS A 270 1.05 4.65 28.96
N GLN A 271 1.25 5.96 29.10
CA GLN A 271 0.93 6.99 28.10
C GLN A 271 2.17 7.72 27.60
N LEU A 272 3.36 7.40 28.10
CA LEU A 272 4.57 8.15 27.78
C LEU A 272 5.07 7.87 26.35
N THR A 273 4.92 6.62 25.90
CA THR A 273 5.40 6.19 24.58
C THR A 273 4.25 6.27 23.57
N PRO A 274 4.33 7.14 22.55
CA PRO A 274 3.30 7.22 21.52
C PRO A 274 3.33 5.99 20.61
N GLU A 275 2.16 5.62 20.11
CA GLU A 275 2.03 4.66 19.01
C GLU A 275 1.98 5.37 17.66
N TYR A 276 2.36 4.66 16.60
CA TYR A 276 2.39 5.14 15.21
C TYR A 276 1.33 4.41 14.36
N THR A 277 0.22 3.97 14.97
CA THR A 277 -0.84 3.27 14.24
C THR A 277 -1.53 4.26 13.32
N VAL A 278 -1.56 3.93 12.03
CA VAL A 278 -2.17 4.79 11.01
C VAL A 278 -3.69 4.83 11.21
N CYS A 279 -4.24 6.03 11.39
CA CYS A 279 -5.69 6.24 11.56
C CYS A 279 -6.30 7.11 10.46
N GLY A 280 -5.48 7.72 9.60
CA GLY A 280 -5.93 8.53 8.49
C GLY A 280 -4.77 8.99 7.62
N HIS A 281 -5.09 9.78 6.59
CA HIS A 281 -4.10 10.36 5.68
C HIS A 281 -4.52 11.78 5.32
N ASN A 282 -3.55 12.58 4.86
CA ASN A 282 -3.79 13.90 4.31
C ASN A 282 -2.97 14.11 3.04
N SER A 283 -3.47 14.96 2.15
CA SER A 283 -2.78 15.31 0.90
C SER A 283 -1.67 16.32 1.15
N ALA A 284 -0.59 16.22 0.38
CA ALA A 284 0.48 17.20 0.33
C ALA A 284 0.89 17.50 -1.12
N THR A 285 1.73 18.53 -1.27
CA THR A 285 2.50 18.78 -2.49
C THR A 285 3.96 18.88 -2.12
N LEU A 286 4.84 18.65 -3.09
CA LEU A 286 6.26 18.85 -2.91
C LEU A 286 6.62 20.27 -3.33
N ARG A 287 7.69 20.80 -2.76
CA ARG A 287 8.40 21.91 -3.39
C ARG A 287 8.82 21.45 -4.79
N GLU A 288 8.46 22.19 -5.82
CA GLU A 288 8.62 21.77 -7.22
C GLU A 288 10.06 21.36 -7.58
N SER A 289 11.06 22.02 -7.00
CA SER A 289 12.48 21.68 -7.20
C SER A 289 12.90 20.31 -6.64
N LEU A 290 12.04 19.62 -5.88
CA LEU A 290 12.28 18.26 -5.39
C LEU A 290 11.73 17.18 -6.33
N LEU A 291 10.87 17.56 -7.28
CA LEU A 291 10.19 16.61 -8.16
C LEU A 291 11.18 15.84 -9.04
N GLU A 292 12.23 16.50 -9.55
CA GLU A 292 13.22 15.86 -10.41
C GLU A 292 13.93 14.71 -9.70
N GLU A 293 14.30 14.90 -8.42
CA GLU A 293 14.92 13.84 -7.64
C GLU A 293 13.90 12.75 -7.25
N ALA A 294 12.66 13.11 -6.94
CA ALA A 294 11.58 12.15 -6.71
C ALA A 294 11.38 11.21 -7.92
N PHE A 295 11.36 11.75 -9.15
CA PHE A 295 11.30 10.95 -10.37
C PHE A 295 12.51 10.04 -10.52
N ARG A 296 13.74 10.54 -10.34
CA ARG A 296 14.97 9.72 -10.45
C ARG A 296 15.00 8.55 -9.46
N LEU A 297 14.53 8.75 -8.23
CA LEU A 297 14.40 7.69 -7.23
C LEU A 297 13.44 6.60 -7.70
N CYS A 298 12.29 7.02 -8.23
CA CYS A 298 11.25 6.12 -8.72
C CYS A 298 11.68 5.37 -9.99
N GLU A 299 12.38 6.01 -10.92
CA GLU A 299 12.96 5.37 -12.11
C GLU A 299 13.97 4.28 -11.72
N LYS A 300 14.89 4.58 -10.79
CA LYS A 300 15.84 3.59 -10.26
C LYS A 300 15.12 2.41 -9.62
N TYR A 301 14.05 2.67 -8.86
CA TYR A 301 13.24 1.63 -8.24
C TYR A 301 12.56 0.74 -9.29
N VAL A 302 11.95 1.33 -10.33
CA VAL A 302 11.31 0.57 -11.42
C VAL A 302 12.32 -0.30 -12.17
N GLU A 303 13.50 0.24 -12.50
CA GLU A 303 14.55 -0.53 -13.17
C GLU A 303 15.07 -1.69 -12.32
N ALA A 304 15.26 -1.47 -11.01
CA ALA A 304 15.63 -2.52 -10.08
C ALA A 304 14.53 -3.58 -9.95
N ALA A 305 13.26 -3.16 -9.81
CA ALA A 305 12.13 -4.07 -9.75
C ALA A 305 12.05 -4.95 -11.01
N LYS A 306 12.19 -4.35 -12.19
CA LYS A 306 12.23 -5.08 -13.47
C LYS A 306 13.36 -6.10 -13.53
N LYS A 307 14.55 -5.75 -13.03
CA LYS A 307 15.72 -6.62 -13.02
C LYS A 307 15.61 -7.80 -12.05
N TYR A 308 15.05 -7.56 -10.85
CA TYR A 308 15.09 -8.53 -9.76
C TYR A 308 13.75 -9.25 -9.51
N TYR A 309 12.65 -8.72 -10.05
CA TYR A 309 11.28 -9.21 -9.94
C TYR A 309 10.54 -9.05 -11.28
N ASP A 310 11.07 -9.63 -12.36
CA ASP A 310 10.40 -9.64 -13.68
C ASP A 310 8.92 -10.05 -13.57
N PRO A 311 7.95 -9.27 -14.08
CA PRO A 311 8.08 -8.16 -15.06
C PRO A 311 8.44 -6.78 -14.51
N GLY A 312 8.64 -6.64 -13.20
CA GLY A 312 8.84 -5.37 -12.49
C GLY A 312 7.55 -4.83 -11.89
N ILE A 313 7.47 -3.53 -11.64
CA ILE A 313 6.21 -2.89 -11.21
C ILE A 313 5.24 -2.81 -12.39
N ILE A 314 3.96 -3.08 -12.12
CA ILE A 314 2.83 -2.84 -13.02
C ILE A 314 1.78 -2.05 -12.23
N GLY A 315 1.42 -0.88 -12.72
CA GLY A 315 0.41 -0.03 -12.09
C GLY A 315 0.94 0.75 -10.89
N PRO A 316 0.14 0.92 -9.82
CA PRO A 316 0.49 1.83 -8.74
C PRO A 316 1.54 1.27 -7.80
N PHE A 317 2.41 2.16 -7.30
CA PHE A 317 3.33 1.88 -6.20
C PHE A 317 3.59 3.16 -5.40
N CYS A 318 4.09 3.03 -4.18
CA CYS A 318 4.38 4.16 -3.32
C CYS A 318 5.78 4.01 -2.70
N LEU A 319 6.62 5.04 -2.89
CA LEU A 319 7.84 5.21 -2.11
C LEU A 319 7.54 6.13 -0.93
N GLN A 320 7.62 5.62 0.29
CA GLN A 320 7.37 6.40 1.49
C GLN A 320 8.69 6.99 1.98
N THR A 321 8.76 8.30 1.99
CA THR A 321 10.03 9.02 2.16
C THR A 321 9.99 10.02 3.30
N CYS A 322 11.16 10.27 3.90
CA CYS A 322 11.42 11.46 4.69
C CYS A 322 12.41 12.35 3.93
N VAL A 323 12.31 13.67 4.12
CA VAL A 323 13.23 14.65 3.52
C VAL A 323 13.97 15.38 4.63
N ASP A 324 15.30 15.28 4.67
CA ASP A 324 16.11 15.92 5.72
C ASP A 324 16.26 17.46 5.53
N LYS A 325 16.98 18.10 6.45
CA LYS A 325 17.25 19.55 6.42
C LYS A 325 18.01 20.03 5.17
N ASP A 326 18.74 19.13 4.52
CA ASP A 326 19.54 19.41 3.32
C ASP A 326 18.80 18.99 2.03
N LEU A 327 17.52 18.63 2.16
CA LEU A 327 16.62 18.20 1.10
C LEU A 327 16.96 16.83 0.48
N ASN A 328 17.66 15.96 1.22
CA ASN A 328 17.91 14.60 0.79
C ASN A 328 16.72 13.68 1.14
N TYR A 329 16.34 12.84 0.18
CA TYR A 329 15.31 11.82 0.37
C TYR A 329 15.85 10.57 1.07
N TYR A 330 15.05 9.98 1.95
CA TYR A 330 15.29 8.68 2.56
C TYR A 330 14.01 7.85 2.51
N ILE A 331 14.06 6.70 1.83
CA ILE A 331 12.93 5.78 1.69
C ILE A 331 12.87 4.90 2.94
N TYR A 332 11.80 5.01 3.73
CA TYR A 332 11.65 4.22 4.96
C TYR A 332 10.67 3.05 4.83
N ASP A 333 9.84 3.05 3.79
CA ASP A 333 8.92 1.97 3.45
C ASP A 333 8.54 2.01 1.95
N VAL A 334 8.07 0.89 1.42
CA VAL A 334 7.65 0.77 0.02
C VAL A 334 6.38 -0.06 -0.08
N ALA A 335 5.39 0.44 -0.83
CA ALA A 335 4.20 -0.32 -1.20
C ALA A 335 4.23 -0.61 -2.71
N PRO A 336 4.36 -1.87 -3.17
CA PRO A 336 4.43 -2.22 -4.59
C PRO A 336 3.05 -2.34 -5.26
N ARG A 337 2.04 -1.66 -4.69
CA ARG A 337 0.61 -1.72 -5.04
C ARG A 337 -0.06 -0.44 -4.56
N VAL A 338 -1.36 -0.29 -4.81
CA VAL A 338 -2.16 0.85 -4.31
C VAL A 338 -2.04 1.01 -2.79
N GLY A 339 -1.66 2.21 -2.35
CA GLY A 339 -1.43 2.61 -0.95
C GLY A 339 -2.72 2.86 -0.16
N GLY A 340 -2.62 2.96 1.17
CA GLY A 340 -3.75 3.40 2.01
C GLY A 340 -3.95 4.92 1.94
N GLY A 341 -2.86 5.64 1.66
CA GLY A 341 -2.80 7.09 1.50
C GLY A 341 -3.62 7.63 0.33
N THR A 342 -3.72 6.85 -0.75
CA THR A 342 -4.44 7.22 -1.96
C THR A 342 -5.93 7.51 -1.71
N ASN A 343 -6.51 6.97 -0.64
CA ASN A 343 -7.90 7.22 -0.24
C ASN A 343 -8.22 8.71 -0.03
N VAL A 344 -7.23 9.54 0.36
CA VAL A 344 -7.45 11.00 0.52
C VAL A 344 -7.79 11.69 -0.81
N HIS A 345 -7.54 11.02 -1.92
CA HIS A 345 -7.70 11.54 -3.28
C HIS A 345 -8.91 10.97 -4.03
N MET A 346 -9.77 10.19 -3.37
CA MET A 346 -10.92 9.54 -4.02
C MET A 346 -11.86 10.55 -4.69
N SER A 347 -12.32 11.59 -3.97
CA SER A 347 -13.28 12.55 -4.52
C SER A 347 -12.68 13.69 -5.34
N VAL A 348 -11.45 14.09 -5.02
CA VAL A 348 -10.80 15.28 -5.62
C VAL A 348 -9.71 14.92 -6.64
N GLY A 349 -9.30 13.66 -6.70
CA GLY A 349 -8.14 13.20 -7.44
C GLY A 349 -6.81 13.63 -6.80
N HIS A 350 -5.71 13.16 -7.37
CA HIS A 350 -4.38 13.62 -6.98
C HIS A 350 -3.98 14.87 -7.77
N PRO A 351 -3.31 15.88 -7.17
CA PRO A 351 -3.03 17.14 -7.86
C PRO A 351 -2.19 17.00 -9.13
N TYR A 352 -1.15 16.14 -9.12
CA TYR A 352 -0.31 15.92 -10.31
C TYR A 352 -1.03 15.05 -11.35
N GLY A 353 -1.73 14.00 -10.91
CA GLY A 353 -2.57 13.16 -11.77
C GLY A 353 -3.67 13.96 -12.47
N ASN A 354 -4.34 14.85 -11.74
CA ASN A 354 -5.34 15.77 -12.29
C ASN A 354 -4.75 16.67 -13.37
N THR A 355 -3.54 17.15 -13.13
CA THR A 355 -2.84 18.04 -14.05
C THR A 355 -2.40 17.30 -15.31
N LEU A 356 -1.88 16.07 -15.16
CA LEU A 356 -1.41 15.23 -16.25
C LEU A 356 -2.56 14.78 -17.15
N TRP A 357 -3.65 14.29 -16.54
CA TRP A 357 -4.78 13.68 -17.26
C TRP A 357 -5.93 14.66 -17.54
N ARG A 358 -5.84 15.89 -17.05
CA ARG A 358 -6.85 16.96 -17.21
C ARG A 358 -8.26 16.57 -16.73
N LYS A 359 -8.35 15.66 -15.75
CA LYS A 359 -9.59 15.24 -15.05
C LYS A 359 -9.28 14.77 -13.63
N PRO A 360 -10.24 14.78 -12.67
CA PRO A 360 -10.03 14.17 -11.35
C PRO A 360 -9.53 12.74 -11.49
N MET A 361 -8.32 12.47 -10.99
CA MET A 361 -7.59 11.23 -11.17
C MET A 361 -7.04 10.74 -9.84
N SER A 362 -7.79 9.87 -9.17
CA SER A 362 -7.29 9.10 -8.02
C SER A 362 -6.39 7.94 -8.49
N THR A 363 -5.69 7.28 -7.57
CA THR A 363 -4.94 6.07 -7.90
C THR A 363 -5.86 4.95 -8.35
N GLY A 364 -7.00 4.74 -7.67
CA GLY A 364 -8.02 3.79 -8.08
C GLY A 364 -8.53 4.05 -9.50
N ARG A 365 -8.84 5.31 -9.83
CA ARG A 365 -9.28 5.70 -11.18
C ARG A 365 -8.19 5.47 -12.21
N ARG A 366 -6.94 5.85 -11.92
CA ARG A 366 -5.82 5.65 -12.85
C ARG A 366 -5.60 4.18 -13.17
N LEU A 367 -5.76 3.30 -12.17
CA LEU A 367 -5.69 1.86 -12.36
C LEU A 367 -6.84 1.36 -13.25
N ALA A 368 -8.09 1.72 -12.94
CA ALA A 368 -9.23 1.32 -13.76
C ALA A 368 -9.12 1.86 -15.20
N TYR A 369 -8.60 3.07 -15.37
CA TYR A 369 -8.33 3.67 -16.67
C TYR A 369 -7.24 2.91 -17.44
N GLU A 370 -6.22 2.38 -16.77
CA GLU A 370 -5.24 1.49 -17.38
C GLU A 370 -5.89 0.20 -17.90
N VAL A 371 -6.81 -0.39 -17.12
CA VAL A 371 -7.57 -1.57 -17.52
C VAL A 371 -8.41 -1.26 -18.76
N ARG A 372 -9.11 -0.12 -18.78
CA ARG A 372 -9.88 0.34 -19.95
C ARG A 372 -9.00 0.47 -21.19
N ARG A 373 -7.86 1.16 -21.09
CA ARG A 373 -6.88 1.30 -22.18
C ARG A 373 -6.35 -0.06 -22.65
N ALA A 374 -6.06 -0.97 -21.73
CA ALA A 374 -5.56 -2.30 -22.05
C ALA A 374 -6.60 -3.15 -22.81
N ILE A 375 -7.90 -3.02 -22.48
CA ILE A 375 -8.98 -3.65 -23.27
C ILE A 375 -9.05 -3.03 -24.67
N GLU A 376 -9.10 -1.70 -24.76
CA GLU A 376 -9.24 -0.97 -26.03
C GLU A 376 -8.06 -1.20 -27.00
N THR A 377 -6.90 -1.57 -26.47
CA THR A 377 -5.67 -1.79 -27.25
C THR A 377 -5.26 -3.26 -27.36
N ASP A 378 -6.07 -4.19 -26.84
CA ASP A 378 -5.80 -5.64 -26.82
C ASP A 378 -4.45 -5.98 -26.14
N GLN A 379 -4.25 -5.40 -24.94
CA GLN A 379 -3.02 -5.50 -24.13
C GLN A 379 -3.29 -5.86 -22.66
N LEU A 380 -4.43 -6.48 -22.36
CA LEU A 380 -4.77 -6.92 -21.00
C LEU A 380 -3.70 -7.84 -20.41
N ASP A 381 -3.15 -8.73 -21.23
CA ASP A 381 -2.06 -9.64 -20.87
C ASP A 381 -0.86 -8.90 -20.26
N ARG A 382 -0.61 -7.65 -20.65
CA ARG A 382 0.54 -6.83 -20.22
C ARG A 382 0.41 -6.26 -18.81
N ILE A 383 -0.81 -6.22 -18.25
CA ILE A 383 -1.09 -5.61 -16.93
C ILE A 383 -1.54 -6.61 -15.87
N ILE A 384 -1.69 -7.88 -16.23
CA ILE A 384 -2.16 -8.95 -15.34
C ILE A 384 -1.08 -9.98 -15.01
N THR A 385 -1.17 -10.57 -13.83
CA THR A 385 -0.31 -11.68 -13.36
C THR A 385 -1.04 -12.67 -12.45
#